data_AF-A0ABD3NLD4-F1
#
_entry.id   AF-A0ABD3NLD4-F1
#
_cell.length_a   1.000
_cell.length_b   1.000
_cell.length_c   1.000
_cell.angle_alpha   90.00
_cell.angle_beta   90.00
_cell.angle_gamma   90.00
#
_symmetry.space_group_name_H-M   'P 1'
#
loop_
_entity.id
_entity.type
_entity.pdbx_description
1 polymer ?
#
loop_
_entity_poly.entity_id
_entity_poly.type
_entity_poly.pdbx_seq_one_letter_code
_entity_poly.pdbx_strand_id
1 'polypeptide(L)'
;MCPPSSTTGVQKTGKVFTWSTLLRDHTRFFSVLPSYLLAYVGPSSTSLVPKTIESVMLTVNSHNACPYCTGLHGQLARMAGIDAPPDPSDPAVKYARTFALESGRGGDVESSYDELASAIGDGRASSVRALCWALLWGKTTGNTINSVRDKILKLKFGSIRSLELFVLAYYGPLFLVIGVLNAVLTKMPRIPPRASAGLGAVLWVPVAVNIAPLGIVSVALNRGIV
;
A
#
# COMPACT_ATOMS: atom_id res chain seq x y z
N MET A 1 13.48 -22.90 15.85
CA MET A 1 13.22 -21.52 16.33
C MET A 1 11.74 -21.24 16.13
N CYS A 2 10.98 -21.13 17.21
CA CYS A 2 9.60 -20.64 17.15
C CYS A 2 9.63 -19.15 16.76
N PRO A 3 8.73 -18.67 15.87
CA PRO A 3 8.63 -17.24 15.61
C PRO A 3 8.16 -16.52 16.89
N PRO A 4 8.64 -15.30 17.16
CA PRO A 4 8.18 -14.53 18.30
C PRO A 4 6.69 -14.26 18.17
N SER A 5 5.97 -14.42 19.29
CA SER A 5 4.54 -14.21 19.43
C SER A 5 4.16 -12.81 18.94
N SER A 6 3.35 -12.75 17.90
CA SER A 6 2.73 -11.53 17.41
C SER A 6 1.81 -10.96 18.48
N THR A 7 2.20 -9.86 19.13
CA THR A 7 1.23 -8.90 19.67
C THR A 7 0.48 -8.30 18.50
N THR A 8 -0.56 -9.00 18.04
CA THR A 8 -1.51 -8.50 17.06
C THR A 8 -2.26 -7.35 17.72
N GLY A 9 -1.80 -6.11 17.49
CA GLY A 9 -2.63 -4.95 17.71
C GLY A 9 -3.91 -5.17 16.90
N VAL A 10 -5.03 -5.37 17.60
CA VAL A 10 -6.34 -5.56 16.96
C VAL A 10 -6.57 -4.33 16.09
N GLN A 11 -6.76 -4.53 14.77
CA GLN A 11 -7.18 -3.46 13.88
C GLN A 11 -8.46 -2.86 14.47
N LYS A 12 -8.42 -1.60 14.89
CA LYS A 12 -9.55 -0.92 15.53
C LYS A 12 -10.73 -0.84 14.59
N THR A 13 -10.47 -0.65 13.30
CA THR A 13 -11.51 -0.60 12.29
C THR A 13 -11.80 -2.00 11.75
N GLY A 14 -12.94 -2.59 12.13
CA GLY A 14 -13.51 -3.80 11.52
C GLY A 14 -14.04 -3.57 10.10
N LYS A 15 -13.24 -2.91 9.25
CA LYS A 15 -13.64 -2.46 7.91
C LYS A 15 -14.11 -3.64 7.06
N VAL A 16 -15.41 -3.67 6.76
CA VAL A 16 -16.00 -4.65 5.86
C VAL A 16 -15.75 -4.23 4.42
N PHE A 17 -15.13 -5.09 3.62
CA PHE A 17 -14.88 -4.81 2.22
C PHE A 17 -16.14 -5.05 1.37
N THR A 18 -16.76 -3.94 0.98
CA THR A 18 -17.96 -3.82 0.15
C THR A 18 -17.71 -2.85 -1.03
N TRP A 19 -18.64 -2.79 -1.99
CA TRP A 19 -18.59 -1.84 -3.11
C TRP A 19 -18.45 -0.39 -2.65
N SER A 20 -19.22 0.03 -1.63
CA SER A 20 -19.11 1.39 -1.09
C SER A 20 -17.72 1.67 -0.52
N THR A 21 -17.15 0.73 0.24
CA THR A 21 -15.79 0.91 0.77
C THR A 21 -14.72 0.90 -0.32
N LEU A 22 -14.89 0.07 -1.36
CA LEU A 22 -14.01 0.03 -2.53
C LEU A 22 -14.00 1.40 -3.22
N LEU A 23 -15.17 1.93 -3.60
CA LEU A 23 -15.27 3.21 -4.30
C LEU A 23 -14.70 4.35 -3.47
N ARG A 24 -15.02 4.41 -2.17
CA ARG A 24 -14.46 5.42 -1.26
C ARG A 24 -12.94 5.35 -1.15
N ASP A 25 -12.36 4.14 -1.02
CA ASP A 25 -10.91 3.98 -1.02
C ASP A 25 -10.29 4.41 -2.36
N HIS A 26 -10.97 4.14 -3.49
CA HIS A 26 -10.49 4.56 -4.81
C HIS A 26 -10.54 6.06 -4.99
N THR A 27 -11.58 6.75 -4.52
CA THR A 27 -11.62 8.22 -4.47
C THR A 27 -10.42 8.77 -3.67
N ARG A 28 -10.20 8.24 -2.46
CA ARG A 28 -9.08 8.65 -1.59
C ARG A 28 -7.73 8.39 -2.26
N PHE A 29 -7.48 7.17 -2.72
CA PHE A 29 -6.19 6.81 -3.31
C PHE A 29 -5.92 7.55 -4.63
N PHE A 30 -6.95 7.70 -5.48
CA PHE A 30 -6.84 8.48 -6.71
C PHE A 30 -6.44 9.93 -6.43
N SER A 31 -7.02 10.56 -5.40
CA SER A 31 -6.67 11.95 -5.03
C SER A 31 -5.22 12.14 -4.59
N VAL A 32 -4.58 11.10 -4.04
CA VAL A 32 -3.18 11.15 -3.59
C VAL A 32 -2.21 10.48 -4.57
N LEU A 33 -2.70 10.01 -5.71
CA LEU A 33 -1.90 9.31 -6.72
C LEU A 33 -0.72 10.15 -7.26
N PRO A 34 -0.84 11.48 -7.47
CA PRO A 34 0.32 12.31 -7.82
C PRO A 34 1.37 12.34 -6.71
N SER A 35 0.96 12.46 -5.45
CA SER A 35 1.88 12.46 -4.30
C SER A 35 2.62 11.12 -4.13
N TYR A 36 2.00 10.02 -4.58
CA TYR A 36 2.66 8.71 -4.65
C TYR A 36 3.81 8.71 -5.67
N LEU A 37 3.63 9.28 -6.86
CA LEU A 37 4.71 9.42 -7.85
C LEU A 37 5.81 10.36 -7.34
N LEU A 38 5.42 11.49 -6.76
CA LEU A 38 6.35 12.48 -6.22
C LEU A 38 7.20 11.94 -5.07
N ALA A 39 6.74 10.92 -4.35
CA ALA A 39 7.55 10.23 -3.34
C ALA A 39 8.87 9.69 -3.92
N TYR A 40 8.88 9.33 -5.21
CA TYR A 40 10.05 8.78 -5.89
C TYR A 40 10.82 9.82 -6.70
N VAL A 41 10.13 10.62 -7.51
CA VAL A 41 10.76 11.49 -8.53
C VAL A 41 10.50 12.98 -8.33
N GLY A 42 9.82 13.34 -7.24
CA GLY A 42 9.52 14.72 -6.92
C GLY A 42 10.77 15.53 -6.50
N PRO A 43 10.64 16.87 -6.42
CA PRO A 43 11.67 17.70 -5.80
C PRO A 43 11.97 17.25 -4.37
N SER A 44 13.09 17.69 -3.80
CA SER A 44 13.53 17.27 -2.45
C SER A 44 12.51 17.56 -1.33
N SER A 45 11.59 18.50 -1.56
CA SER A 45 10.49 18.85 -0.66
C SER A 45 9.34 17.82 -0.64
N THR A 46 9.29 16.89 -1.60
CA THR A 46 8.25 15.85 -1.68
C THR A 46 8.84 14.45 -1.79
N SER A 47 9.98 14.28 -2.47
CA SER A 47 10.63 12.98 -2.59
C SER A 47 11.18 12.48 -1.26
N LEU A 48 11.15 11.15 -1.14
CA LEU A 48 11.61 10.41 0.02
C LEU A 48 12.81 9.55 -0.38
N VAL A 49 13.72 9.32 0.55
CA VAL A 49 14.80 8.36 0.32
C VAL A 49 14.21 6.94 0.29
N PRO A 50 14.73 6.02 -0.55
CA PRO A 50 14.19 4.67 -0.68
C PRO A 50 14.02 3.92 0.65
N LYS A 51 14.95 4.14 1.59
CA LYS A 51 14.87 3.55 2.93
C LYS A 51 13.60 3.96 3.68
N THR A 52 13.20 5.23 3.61
CA THR A 52 11.97 5.73 4.23
C THR A 52 10.74 5.16 3.53
N ILE A 53 10.75 5.12 2.19
CA ILE A 53 9.65 4.57 1.38
C ILE A 53 9.36 3.13 1.80
N GLU A 54 10.37 2.27 1.76
CA GLU A 54 10.17 0.86 2.08
C GLU A 54 9.94 0.62 3.57
N SER A 55 10.44 1.49 4.46
CA SER A 55 10.09 1.44 5.89
C SER A 55 8.60 1.71 6.12
N VAL A 56 8.01 2.69 5.43
CA VAL A 56 6.57 2.95 5.45
C VAL A 56 5.80 1.74 4.91
N MET A 57 6.22 1.19 3.78
CA MET A 57 5.56 0.04 3.16
C MET A 57 5.61 -1.19 4.08
N LEU A 58 6.77 -1.55 4.61
CA LEU A 58 6.91 -2.67 5.54
C LEU A 58 6.07 -2.47 6.80
N THR A 59 6.04 -1.25 7.35
CA THR A 59 5.27 -0.93 8.55
C THR A 59 3.78 -1.12 8.32
N VAL A 60 3.21 -0.56 7.25
CA VAL A 60 1.79 -0.75 6.95
C VAL A 60 1.47 -2.22 6.70
N ASN A 61 2.35 -2.96 6.01
CA ASN A 61 2.12 -4.38 5.72
C ASN A 61 2.22 -5.27 6.97
N SER A 62 3.01 -4.89 7.98
CA SER A 62 3.15 -5.67 9.23
C SER A 62 1.82 -5.85 9.98
N HIS A 63 0.89 -4.90 9.84
CA HIS A 63 -0.45 -4.96 10.42
C HIS A 63 -1.52 -5.51 9.45
N ASN A 64 -1.17 -5.61 8.18
CA ASN A 64 -2.10 -5.88 7.09
C ASN A 64 -1.94 -7.29 6.49
N ALA A 65 -0.77 -7.91 6.64
CA ALA A 65 -0.48 -9.29 6.25
C ALA A 65 -0.92 -9.64 4.81
N CYS A 66 -0.40 -8.93 3.81
CA CYS A 66 -0.63 -9.25 2.40
C CYS A 66 0.61 -9.94 1.80
N PRO A 67 0.54 -11.21 1.36
CA PRO A 67 1.69 -11.94 0.80
C PRO A 67 2.33 -11.27 -0.42
N TYR A 68 1.53 -10.65 -1.29
CA TYR A 68 2.04 -9.91 -2.46
C TYR A 68 2.88 -8.70 -2.04
N CYS A 69 2.39 -7.93 -1.08
CA CYS A 69 3.10 -6.79 -0.51
C CYS A 69 4.36 -7.23 0.25
N THR A 70 4.28 -8.31 1.02
CA THR A 70 5.43 -8.90 1.74
C THR A 70 6.54 -9.29 0.76
N GLY A 71 6.18 -9.96 -0.35
CA GLY A 71 7.12 -10.29 -1.40
C GLY A 71 7.78 -9.04 -1.96
N LEU A 72 6.99 -8.23 -2.68
CA LEU A 72 7.50 -7.09 -3.44
C LEU A 72 8.30 -6.11 -2.55
N HIS A 73 7.70 -5.59 -1.48
CA HIS A 73 8.35 -4.60 -0.62
C HIS A 73 9.45 -5.20 0.24
N GLY A 74 9.39 -6.50 0.55
CA GLY A 74 10.53 -7.19 1.18
C GLY A 74 11.77 -7.20 0.27
N GLN A 75 11.59 -7.44 -1.03
CA GLN A 75 12.72 -7.37 -1.98
C GLN A 75 13.20 -5.94 -2.17
N LEU A 76 12.29 -4.98 -2.34
CA LEU A 76 12.65 -3.56 -2.49
C LEU A 76 13.36 -3.02 -1.25
N ALA A 77 12.92 -3.38 -0.05
CA ALA A 77 13.57 -3.03 1.21
C ALA A 77 14.99 -3.59 1.30
N ARG A 78 15.19 -4.88 0.96
CA ARG A 78 16.54 -5.47 0.89
C ARG A 78 17.42 -4.71 -0.09
N MET A 79 16.90 -4.40 -1.27
CA MET A 79 17.63 -3.69 -2.32
C MET A 79 17.99 -2.26 -1.90
N ALA A 80 17.16 -1.64 -1.05
CA ALA A 80 17.41 -0.34 -0.42
C ALA A 80 18.34 -0.41 0.81
N GLY A 81 18.81 -1.60 1.21
CA GLY A 81 19.72 -1.79 2.34
C GLY A 81 19.03 -1.76 3.71
N ILE A 82 17.75 -2.11 3.79
CA ILE A 82 17.04 -2.32 5.06
C ILE A 82 17.29 -3.77 5.50
N ASP A 83 18.20 -3.94 6.45
CA ASP A 83 18.51 -5.25 7.05
C ASP A 83 17.85 -5.44 8.44
N ALA A 84 17.35 -4.36 9.03
CA ALA A 84 16.71 -4.34 10.34
C ALA A 84 15.24 -3.88 10.23
N PRO A 85 14.38 -4.20 11.21
CA PRO A 85 13.03 -3.66 11.26
C PRO A 85 13.00 -2.12 11.16
N PRO A 86 11.94 -1.52 10.58
CA PRO A 86 11.76 -0.07 10.56
C PRO A 86 11.86 0.54 11.97
N ASP A 87 12.57 1.66 12.10
CA ASP A 87 12.74 2.36 13.37
C ASP A 87 11.40 2.95 13.84
N PRO A 88 10.83 2.50 14.97
CA PRO A 88 9.55 3.00 15.46
C PRO A 88 9.60 4.45 15.93
N SER A 89 10.78 5.06 16.05
CA SER A 89 10.94 6.46 16.40
C SER A 89 10.82 7.41 15.19
N ASP A 90 11.02 6.90 13.96
CA ASP A 90 10.92 7.65 12.71
C ASP A 90 9.48 8.17 12.50
N PRO A 91 9.29 9.49 12.23
CA PRO A 91 7.96 10.07 12.07
C PRO A 91 7.10 9.39 10.99
N ALA A 92 7.70 9.00 9.86
CA ALA A 92 6.97 8.34 8.78
C ALA A 92 6.53 6.94 9.18
N VAL A 93 7.37 6.21 9.93
CA VAL A 93 7.03 4.88 10.49
C VAL A 93 5.92 4.99 11.54
N LYS A 94 5.99 5.99 12.43
CA LYS A 94 4.93 6.25 13.43
C LYS A 94 3.58 6.49 12.76
N TYR A 95 3.53 7.41 11.80
CA TYR A 95 2.30 7.69 11.06
C TYR A 95 1.81 6.45 10.29
N ALA A 96 2.70 5.75 9.60
CA ALA A 96 2.37 4.52 8.87
C ALA A 96 1.73 3.47 9.77
N ARG A 97 2.21 3.34 11.01
CA ARG A 97 1.64 2.44 12.01
C ARG A 97 0.23 2.87 12.42
N THR A 98 0.03 4.14 12.75
CA THR A 98 -1.29 4.69 13.09
C THR A 98 -2.27 4.48 11.93
N PHE A 99 -1.85 4.85 10.71
CA PHE A 99 -2.64 4.66 9.51
C PHE A 99 -3.08 3.20 9.32
N ALA A 100 -2.17 2.24 9.54
CA ALA A 100 -2.45 0.82 9.36
C ALA A 100 -3.42 0.26 10.42
N LEU A 101 -3.33 0.73 11.66
CA LEU A 101 -4.23 0.35 12.76
C LEU A 101 -5.66 0.88 12.54
N GLU A 102 -5.77 2.04 11.92
CA GLU A 102 -7.01 2.77 11.68
C GLU A 102 -7.57 2.58 10.25
N SER A 103 -6.96 1.74 9.42
CA SER A 103 -7.29 1.57 7.99
C SER A 103 -7.44 2.91 7.24
N GLY A 104 -6.55 3.85 7.55
CA GLY A 104 -6.45 5.16 6.92
C GLY A 104 -7.59 6.13 7.21
N ARG A 105 -8.33 5.95 8.32
CA ARG A 105 -9.50 6.78 8.66
C ARG A 105 -9.56 7.12 10.14
N GLY A 106 -10.19 8.25 10.47
CA GLY A 106 -10.48 8.62 11.86
C GLY A 106 -9.54 9.71 12.40
N GLY A 107 -9.90 10.27 13.55
CA GLY A 107 -9.19 11.40 14.15
C GLY A 107 -7.72 11.10 14.41
N ASP A 108 -7.40 9.90 14.91
CA ASP A 108 -6.03 9.47 15.19
C ASP A 108 -5.12 9.55 13.94
N VAL A 109 -5.66 9.26 12.74
CA VAL A 109 -4.89 9.36 11.48
C VAL A 109 -4.62 10.81 11.10
N GLU A 110 -5.60 11.71 11.27
CA GLU A 110 -5.41 13.12 10.96
C GLU A 110 -4.46 13.79 11.95
N SER A 111 -4.63 13.57 13.27
CA SER A 111 -3.71 14.10 14.28
C SER A 111 -2.28 13.58 14.08
N SER A 112 -2.11 12.29 13.78
CA SER A 112 -0.78 11.73 13.49
C SER A 112 -0.19 12.26 12.17
N TYR A 113 -1.02 12.68 11.21
CA TYR A 113 -0.54 13.32 10.00
C TYR A 113 -0.05 14.75 10.26
N ASP A 114 -0.75 15.51 11.10
CA ASP A 114 -0.33 16.86 11.48
C ASP A 114 1.04 16.83 12.19
N GLU A 115 1.26 15.83 13.06
CA GLU A 115 2.57 15.57 13.68
C GLU A 115 3.65 15.22 12.63
N LEU A 116 3.31 14.37 11.66
CA LEU A 116 4.21 14.01 10.56
C LEU A 116 4.57 15.24 9.72
N ALA A 117 3.58 16.03 9.30
CA ALA A 117 3.75 17.24 8.51
C ALA A 117 4.63 18.26 9.23
N SER A 118 4.41 18.44 10.53
CA SER A 118 5.26 19.28 11.38
C SER A 118 6.71 18.80 11.43
N ALA A 119 6.93 17.48 11.41
CA ALA A 119 8.27 16.89 11.53
C ALA A 119 9.07 16.88 10.21
N ILE A 120 8.42 16.63 9.07
CA ILE A 120 9.13 16.41 7.77
C ILE A 120 8.68 17.33 6.64
N GLY A 121 7.73 18.22 6.90
CA GLY A 121 7.10 19.13 5.92
C GLY A 121 5.93 18.49 5.17
N ASP A 122 4.97 19.33 4.77
CA ASP A 122 3.71 18.91 4.13
C ASP A 122 3.91 18.06 2.88
N GLY A 123 4.89 18.42 2.04
CA GLY A 123 5.14 17.72 0.79
C GLY A 123 5.55 16.26 1.00
N ARG A 124 6.53 16.02 1.87
CA ARG A 124 6.97 14.66 2.23
C ARG A 124 5.90 13.92 3.02
N ALA A 125 5.19 14.59 3.92
CA ALA A 125 4.09 13.98 4.66
C ALA A 125 2.97 13.50 3.72
N SER A 126 2.59 14.30 2.73
CA SER A 126 1.66 13.92 1.68
C SER A 126 2.14 12.68 0.91
N SER A 127 3.42 12.63 0.55
CA SER A 127 4.01 11.43 -0.07
C SER A 127 3.92 10.21 0.83
N VAL A 128 4.27 10.30 2.11
CA VAL A 128 4.11 9.18 3.08
C VAL A 128 2.64 8.71 3.16
N ARG A 129 1.69 9.64 3.27
CA ARG A 129 0.24 9.33 3.26
C ARG A 129 -0.18 8.62 1.98
N ALA A 130 0.34 9.05 0.83
CA ALA A 130 0.07 8.40 -0.44
C ALA A 130 0.60 6.96 -0.51
N LEU A 131 1.82 6.72 0.00
CA LEU A 131 2.38 5.36 0.13
C LEU A 131 1.51 4.46 1.02
N CYS A 132 1.01 5.00 2.14
CA CYS A 132 0.12 4.27 3.04
C CYS A 132 -1.20 3.86 2.36
N TRP A 133 -1.81 4.78 1.59
CA TRP A 133 -3.00 4.48 0.79
C TRP A 133 -2.72 3.45 -0.31
N ALA A 134 -1.58 3.56 -1.00
CA ALA A 134 -1.16 2.59 -2.01
C ALA A 134 -1.08 1.18 -1.42
N LEU A 135 -0.51 1.05 -0.23
CA LEU A 135 -0.38 -0.26 0.40
C LEU A 135 -1.68 -0.78 1.02
N LEU A 136 -2.53 0.10 1.55
CA LEU A 136 -3.87 -0.30 2.00
C LEU A 136 -4.70 -0.82 0.83
N TRP A 137 -4.64 -0.16 -0.33
CA TRP A 137 -5.25 -0.67 -1.56
C TRP A 137 -4.65 -2.02 -1.93
N GLY A 138 -3.32 -2.14 -2.00
CA GLY A 138 -2.62 -3.37 -2.37
C GLY A 138 -2.94 -4.56 -1.46
N LYS A 139 -3.05 -4.34 -0.15
CA LYS A 139 -3.54 -5.35 0.80
C LYS A 139 -4.97 -5.76 0.47
N THR A 140 -5.85 -4.79 0.35
CA THR A 140 -7.29 -5.05 0.25
C THR A 140 -7.62 -5.82 -1.02
N THR A 141 -7.07 -5.41 -2.17
CA THR A 141 -7.26 -6.11 -3.44
C THR A 141 -6.49 -7.43 -3.50
N GLY A 142 -5.24 -7.47 -3.04
CA GLY A 142 -4.42 -8.68 -3.04
C GLY A 142 -4.96 -9.80 -2.17
N ASN A 143 -5.42 -9.49 -0.95
CA ASN A 143 -6.04 -10.48 -0.07
C ASN A 143 -7.42 -10.92 -0.56
N THR A 144 -8.14 -10.05 -1.28
CA THR A 144 -9.38 -10.45 -1.97
C THR A 144 -9.10 -11.45 -3.07
N ILE A 145 -8.08 -11.22 -3.91
CA ILE A 145 -7.64 -12.16 -4.95
C ILE A 145 -7.25 -13.52 -4.35
N ASN A 146 -6.44 -13.51 -3.28
CA ASN A 146 -6.08 -14.74 -2.56
C ASN A 146 -7.33 -15.47 -2.04
N SER A 147 -8.28 -14.74 -1.47
CA SER A 147 -9.53 -15.34 -0.97
C SER A 147 -10.33 -16.00 -2.09
N VAL A 148 -10.47 -15.37 -3.27
CA VAL A 148 -11.17 -15.98 -4.41
C VAL A 148 -10.43 -17.20 -4.91
N ARG A 149 -9.12 -17.11 -5.08
CA ARG A 149 -8.29 -18.25 -5.51
C ARG A 149 -8.48 -19.43 -4.57
N ASP A 150 -8.43 -19.22 -3.26
CA ASP A 150 -8.59 -20.27 -2.28
C ASP A 150 -10.01 -20.89 -2.30
N LYS A 151 -11.05 -20.08 -2.56
CA LYS A 151 -12.42 -20.58 -2.77
C LYS A 151 -12.53 -21.43 -4.03
N ILE A 152 -11.91 -21.01 -5.15
CA ILE A 152 -11.88 -21.77 -6.41
C ILE A 152 -11.16 -23.10 -6.22
N LEU A 153 -9.97 -23.09 -5.60
CA LEU A 153 -9.19 -24.31 -5.35
C LEU A 153 -9.92 -25.30 -4.42
N LYS A 154 -10.75 -24.79 -3.51
CA LYS A 154 -11.60 -25.60 -2.61
C LYS A 154 -12.98 -25.90 -3.21
N LEU A 155 -13.22 -25.57 -4.48
CA LEU A 155 -14.50 -25.76 -5.19
C LEU A 155 -15.70 -25.09 -4.52
N LYS A 156 -15.49 -24.01 -3.75
CA LYS A 156 -16.53 -23.28 -3.01
C LYS A 156 -17.14 -22.13 -3.83
N PHE A 157 -17.52 -22.38 -5.08
CA PHE A 157 -17.97 -21.35 -6.02
C PHE A 157 -19.17 -20.53 -5.52
N GLY A 158 -20.12 -21.17 -4.82
CA GLY A 158 -21.30 -20.47 -4.25
C GLY A 158 -20.99 -19.45 -3.15
N SER A 159 -19.76 -19.43 -2.61
CA SER A 159 -19.33 -18.48 -1.58
C SER A 159 -18.58 -17.26 -2.12
N ILE A 160 -18.42 -17.16 -3.45
CA ILE A 160 -17.69 -16.07 -4.09
C ILE A 160 -18.67 -14.91 -4.32
N ARG A 161 -18.36 -13.73 -3.75
CA ARG A 161 -19.18 -12.53 -3.89
C ARG A 161 -18.87 -11.82 -5.21
N SER A 162 -19.85 -11.10 -5.77
CA SER A 162 -19.67 -10.34 -7.02
C SER A 162 -18.51 -9.34 -6.98
N LEU A 163 -18.33 -8.65 -5.84
CA LEU A 163 -17.18 -7.77 -5.63
C LEU A 163 -15.85 -8.51 -5.74
N GLU A 164 -15.76 -9.73 -5.21
CA GLU A 164 -14.52 -10.49 -5.22
C GLU A 164 -14.19 -10.98 -6.63
N LEU A 165 -15.20 -11.40 -7.40
CA LEU A 165 -15.04 -11.71 -8.83
C LEU A 165 -14.59 -10.49 -9.62
N PHE A 166 -15.17 -9.32 -9.37
CA PHE A 166 -14.74 -8.07 -10.01
C PHE A 166 -13.29 -7.76 -9.68
N VAL A 167 -12.90 -7.81 -8.40
CA VAL A 167 -11.51 -7.56 -7.98
C VAL A 167 -10.54 -8.55 -8.60
N LEU A 168 -10.91 -9.84 -8.69
CA LEU A 168 -10.11 -10.85 -9.39
C LEU A 168 -9.98 -10.53 -10.88
N ALA A 169 -11.08 -10.25 -11.57
CA ALA A 169 -11.06 -9.98 -13.01
C ALA A 169 -10.28 -8.69 -13.35
N TYR A 170 -10.46 -7.64 -12.55
CA TYR A 170 -9.90 -6.32 -12.81
C TYR A 170 -8.44 -6.21 -12.33
N TYR A 171 -8.14 -6.62 -11.09
CA TYR A 171 -6.79 -6.49 -10.52
C TYR A 171 -5.94 -7.78 -10.59
N GLY A 172 -6.54 -8.95 -10.83
CA GLY A 172 -5.83 -10.23 -10.92
C GLY A 172 -4.63 -10.21 -11.86
N PRO A 173 -4.75 -9.71 -13.11
CA PRO A 173 -3.62 -9.60 -14.03
C PRO A 173 -2.45 -8.79 -13.48
N LEU A 174 -2.73 -7.67 -12.81
CA LEU A 174 -1.70 -6.84 -12.18
C LEU A 174 -0.98 -7.60 -11.06
N PHE A 175 -1.71 -8.30 -10.19
CA PHE A 175 -1.11 -9.07 -9.11
C PHE A 175 -0.32 -10.30 -9.61
N LEU A 176 -0.69 -10.86 -10.76
CA LEU A 176 0.11 -11.89 -11.44
C LEU A 176 1.46 -11.31 -11.89
N VAL A 177 1.46 -10.14 -12.53
CA VAL A 177 2.68 -9.43 -12.93
C VAL A 177 3.56 -9.10 -11.71
N ILE A 178 2.96 -8.63 -10.61
CA ILE A 178 3.69 -8.39 -9.35
C ILE A 178 4.33 -9.69 -8.83
N GLY A 179 3.65 -10.83 -8.93
CA GLY A 179 4.19 -12.13 -8.55
C GLY A 179 5.43 -12.51 -9.36
N VAL A 180 5.38 -12.33 -10.69
CA VAL A 180 6.52 -12.58 -11.59
C VAL A 180 7.68 -11.62 -11.27
N LEU A 181 7.39 -10.32 -11.14
CA LEU A 181 8.38 -9.31 -10.78
C LEU A 181 9.07 -9.66 -9.45
N ASN A 182 8.30 -10.03 -8.43
CA ASN A 182 8.84 -10.43 -7.14
C ASN A 182 9.85 -11.58 -7.30
N ALA A 183 9.54 -12.60 -8.11
CA ALA A 183 10.46 -13.70 -8.39
C ALA A 183 11.76 -13.21 -9.03
N VAL A 184 11.70 -12.28 -9.99
CA VAL A 184 12.89 -11.66 -10.60
C VAL A 184 13.69 -10.86 -9.58
N LEU A 185 13.04 -10.05 -8.76
CA LEU A 185 13.69 -9.20 -7.75
C LEU A 185 14.42 -10.01 -6.69
N THR A 186 14.09 -11.29 -6.46
CA THR A 186 14.86 -12.16 -5.53
C THR A 186 16.32 -12.32 -5.92
N LYS A 187 16.66 -12.14 -7.20
CA LYS A 187 18.03 -12.27 -7.72
C LYS A 187 18.75 -10.93 -7.86
N MET A 188 18.06 -9.81 -7.64
CA MET A 188 18.63 -8.49 -7.81
C MET A 188 19.46 -8.06 -6.59
N PRO A 189 20.66 -7.49 -6.79
CA PRO A 189 21.50 -6.98 -5.73
C PRO A 189 20.93 -5.66 -5.16
N ARG A 190 21.60 -5.12 -4.14
CA ARG A 190 21.36 -3.73 -3.71
C ARG A 190 21.59 -2.78 -4.87
N ILE A 191 20.77 -1.74 -4.97
CA ILE A 191 20.86 -0.75 -6.04
C ILE A 191 21.05 0.65 -5.48
N PRO A 192 21.72 1.56 -6.21
CA PRO A 192 21.86 2.95 -5.77
C PRO A 192 20.51 3.64 -5.57
N PRO A 193 20.41 4.64 -4.66
CA PRO A 193 19.14 5.28 -4.34
C PRO A 193 18.37 5.83 -5.55
N ARG A 194 19.07 6.42 -6.53
CA ARG A 194 18.45 6.94 -7.76
C ARG A 194 17.84 5.84 -8.62
N ALA A 195 18.49 4.69 -8.73
CA ALA A 195 17.96 3.54 -9.46
C ALA A 195 16.72 2.97 -8.75
N SER A 196 16.73 2.93 -7.41
CA SER A 196 15.58 2.51 -6.62
C SER A 196 14.38 3.46 -6.78
N ALA A 197 14.62 4.77 -6.76
CA ALA A 197 13.60 5.77 -7.05
C ALA A 197 13.01 5.59 -8.47
N GLY A 198 13.87 5.40 -9.48
CA GLY A 198 13.44 5.12 -10.85
C GLY A 198 12.58 3.85 -10.96
N LEU A 199 12.99 2.77 -10.29
CA LEU A 199 12.20 1.54 -10.23
C LEU A 199 10.83 1.78 -9.59
N GLY A 200 10.76 2.51 -8.47
CA GLY A 200 9.50 2.86 -7.82
C GLY A 200 8.56 3.67 -8.71
N ALA A 201 9.10 4.63 -9.46
CA ALA A 201 8.32 5.39 -10.45
C ALA A 201 7.80 4.52 -11.61
N VAL A 202 8.60 3.56 -12.07
CA VAL A 202 8.15 2.58 -13.08
C VAL A 202 7.02 1.70 -12.52
N LEU A 203 7.12 1.27 -11.26
CA LEU A 203 6.08 0.48 -10.60
C LEU A 203 4.81 1.28 -10.28
N TRP A 204 4.91 2.60 -10.17
CA TRP A 204 3.75 3.49 -10.04
C TRP A 204 2.85 3.44 -11.28
N VAL A 205 3.41 3.32 -12.50
CA VAL A 205 2.66 3.34 -13.76
C VAL A 205 1.54 2.29 -13.81
N PRO A 206 1.82 0.97 -13.63
CA PRO A 206 0.75 -0.03 -13.66
C PRO A 206 -0.27 0.15 -12.54
N VAL A 207 0.13 0.67 -11.37
CA VAL A 207 -0.82 1.03 -10.31
C VAL A 207 -1.73 2.17 -10.77
N ALA A 208 -1.17 3.25 -11.31
CA ALA A 208 -1.93 4.40 -11.80
C ALA A 208 -2.93 4.01 -12.90
N VAL A 209 -2.50 3.19 -13.87
CA VAL A 209 -3.38 2.69 -14.95
C VAL A 209 -4.57 1.89 -14.41
N ASN A 210 -4.39 1.13 -13.33
CA ASN A 210 -5.46 0.31 -12.74
C ASN A 210 -6.28 1.07 -11.68
N ILE A 211 -5.76 2.16 -11.11
CA ILE A 211 -6.49 2.99 -10.15
C ILE A 211 -7.30 4.06 -10.86
N ALA A 212 -6.76 4.71 -11.89
CA ALA A 212 -7.36 5.89 -12.49
C ALA A 212 -8.78 5.68 -13.02
N PRO A 213 -9.10 4.60 -13.78
CA PRO A 213 -10.46 4.42 -14.30
C PRO A 213 -11.50 4.30 -13.17
N LEU A 214 -11.24 3.43 -12.19
CA LEU A 214 -12.16 3.26 -11.07
C LEU A 214 -12.15 4.48 -10.13
N GLY A 215 -11.02 5.18 -10.00
CA GLY A 215 -10.90 6.43 -9.27
C GLY A 215 -11.78 7.54 -9.84
N ILE A 216 -11.74 7.74 -11.15
CA ILE A 216 -12.59 8.72 -11.86
C ILE A 216 -14.07 8.39 -11.65
N VAL A 217 -14.46 7.13 -11.87
CA VAL A 217 -15.83 6.67 -11.62
C VAL A 217 -16.24 6.90 -10.18
N SER A 218 -15.36 6.58 -9.22
CA SER A 218 -15.63 6.76 -7.79
C SER A 218 -15.79 8.22 -7.41
N VAL A 219 -14.96 9.13 -7.94
CA VAL A 219 -15.09 10.58 -7.75
C VAL A 219 -16.44 11.07 -8.27
N ALA A 220 -16.84 10.64 -9.47
CA ALA A 220 -18.13 11.01 -10.07
C ALA A 220 -19.31 10.52 -9.22
N LEU A 221 -19.28 9.27 -8.76
CA LEU A 221 -20.34 8.68 -7.93
C LEU A 221 -20.42 9.29 -6.52
N ASN A 222 -19.27 9.61 -5.92
CA ASN A 222 -19.20 10.23 -4.59
C ASN A 222 -19.36 11.76 -4.63
N ARG A 223 -19.61 12.35 -5.81
CA ARG A 223 -19.70 13.81 -6.02
C ARG A 223 -18.47 14.57 -5.50
N GLY A 224 -17.30 13.95 -5.59
CA GLY A 224 -16.06 14.52 -5.06
C GLY A 224 -15.97 14.55 -3.53
N ILE A 225 -16.92 13.99 -2.78
CA ILE A 225 -16.83 13.85 -1.33
C ILE A 225 -15.84 12.74 -1.04
N VAL A 226 -14.63 13.14 -0.66
CA VAL A 226 -13.56 12.26 -0.23
C VAL A 226 -13.75 12.01 1.25
#